data_AF-A0A378MFK9-F1
#
_entry.id   AF-A0A378MFK9-F1
#
_cell.length_a   1.000
_cell.length_b   1.000
_cell.length_c   1.000
_cell.angle_alpha   90.00
_cell.angle_beta   90.00
_cell.angle_gamma   90.00
#
_symmetry.space_group_name_H-M   'P 1'
#
loop_
_entity.id
_entity.type
_entity.pdbx_description
1 polymer ?
#
loop_
_entity_poly.entity_id
_entity_poly.type
_entity_poly.pdbx_seq_one_letter_code
_entity_poly.pdbx_strand_id
1 'polypeptide(L)'
;MSGLQKEDEDAIDWAIEVCRLGALAYRPIHTLSGGERQRAWLAMALAQKTPILLLDEPTTYLDIAHQLELLDLLKELNEKYGLTIILVLHDLNQAALYSDHCIVCEDGAIKQVGPPKEVFTEALLEEVFHISAELSTRAGKLSIQPIASTRFGNN
;
A
#
# COMPACT_ATOMS: atom_id res chain seq x y z
N MET A 1 25.54 -8.64 26.90
CA MET A 1 24.92 -8.40 25.58
C MET A 1 24.66 -9.76 24.97
N SER A 2 23.41 -10.22 24.92
CA SER A 2 23.13 -11.46 24.17
C SER A 2 23.26 -11.13 22.69
N GLY A 3 24.09 -11.89 21.97
CA GLY A 3 24.18 -11.77 20.51
C GLY A 3 22.86 -12.18 19.84
N LEU A 4 22.77 -11.91 18.53
CA LEU A 4 21.69 -12.41 17.69
C LEU A 4 21.61 -13.93 17.81
N GLN A 5 20.40 -14.45 18.01
CA GLN A 5 20.17 -15.88 17.92
C GLN A 5 20.09 -16.29 16.44
N LYS A 6 20.29 -17.57 16.16
CA LYS A 6 20.19 -18.08 14.78
C LYS A 6 18.85 -17.74 14.12
N GLU A 7 17.79 -17.78 14.93
CA GLU A 7 16.44 -17.43 14.49
C GLU A 7 16.31 -15.94 14.09
N ASP A 8 17.04 -15.04 14.75
CA ASP A 8 17.07 -13.62 14.40
C ASP A 8 17.81 -13.40 13.08
N GLU A 9 18.94 -14.09 12.87
CA GLU A 9 19.69 -14.05 11.61
C GLU A 9 18.84 -14.53 10.43
N ASP A 10 18.16 -15.67 10.60
CA ASP A 10 17.30 -16.24 9.55
C ASP A 10 16.14 -15.30 9.20
N ALA A 11 15.59 -14.58 10.19
CA ALA A 11 14.53 -13.59 9.96
C ALA A 11 15.04 -12.35 9.22
N ILE A 12 16.25 -11.89 9.55
CA ILE A 12 16.90 -10.77 8.88
C ILE A 12 17.22 -11.14 7.42
N ASP A 13 17.79 -12.31 7.19
CA ASP A 13 18.15 -12.80 5.86
C ASP A 13 16.91 -12.93 4.97
N TRP A 14 15.84 -13.54 5.49
CA TRP A 14 14.56 -13.62 4.80
C TRP A 14 14.01 -12.23 4.46
N ALA A 15 14.01 -11.30 5.41
CA ALA A 15 13.50 -9.95 5.20
C ALA A 15 14.30 -9.17 4.13
N ILE A 16 15.63 -9.32 4.12
CA ILE A 16 16.51 -8.74 3.09
C ILE A 16 16.19 -9.34 1.72
N GLU A 17 15.96 -10.65 1.63
CA GLU A 17 15.65 -11.35 0.39
C GLU A 17 14.31 -10.89 -0.18
N VAL A 18 13.22 -10.96 0.60
CA VAL A 18 11.88 -10.61 0.11
C VAL A 18 11.77 -9.13 -0.26
N CYS A 19 12.47 -8.25 0.46
CA CYS A 19 12.54 -6.83 0.12
C CYS A 19 13.55 -6.50 -0.99
N ARG A 20 14.19 -7.50 -1.61
CA ARG A 20 15.14 -7.35 -2.73
C ARG A 20 16.32 -6.43 -2.39
N LEU A 21 16.85 -6.57 -1.18
CA LEU A 21 17.92 -5.74 -0.62
C LEU A 21 19.29 -6.45 -0.58
N GLY A 22 19.42 -7.66 -1.11
CA GLY A 22 20.65 -8.45 -0.97
C GLY A 22 21.94 -7.70 -1.36
N ALA A 23 21.92 -6.97 -2.48
CA ALA A 23 23.08 -6.18 -2.92
C ALA A 23 23.35 -4.90 -2.08
N LEU A 24 22.39 -4.51 -1.24
CA LEU A 24 22.38 -3.29 -0.44
C LEU A 24 22.51 -3.57 1.07
N ALA A 25 22.50 -4.82 1.50
CA ALA A 25 22.39 -5.25 2.91
C ALA A 25 23.41 -4.57 3.85
N TYR A 26 24.62 -4.33 3.36
CA TYR A 26 25.71 -3.73 4.15
C TYR A 26 25.96 -2.26 3.84
N ARG A 27 25.11 -1.63 3.02
CA ARG A 27 25.24 -0.19 2.71
C ARG A 27 24.65 0.66 3.84
N PRO A 28 25.29 1.77 4.22
CA PRO A 28 24.71 2.70 5.19
C PRO A 28 23.37 3.26 4.69
N ILE A 29 22.35 3.26 5.55
CA ILE A 29 20.96 3.62 5.18
C ILE A 29 20.83 5.02 4.55
N HIS A 30 21.69 5.97 4.95
CA HIS A 30 21.69 7.34 4.41
C HIS A 30 22.21 7.44 2.97
N THR A 31 22.82 6.37 2.44
CA THR A 31 23.32 6.30 1.05
C THR A 31 22.30 5.69 0.09
N LEU A 32 21.19 5.16 0.61
CA LEU A 32 20.14 4.54 -0.18
C LEU A 32 19.22 5.59 -0.81
N SER A 33 18.68 5.28 -2.00
CA SER A 33 17.61 6.05 -2.61
C SER A 33 16.35 6.07 -1.73
N GLY A 34 15.37 6.93 -2.06
CA GLY A 34 14.09 6.97 -1.33
C GLY A 34 13.38 5.61 -1.29
N GLY A 35 13.21 4.97 -2.44
CA GLY A 35 12.57 3.66 -2.55
C GLY A 35 13.39 2.53 -1.90
N GLU A 36 14.71 2.55 -2.03
CA GLU A 36 15.59 1.57 -1.36
C GLU A 36 15.50 1.68 0.17
N ARG A 37 15.54 2.91 0.70
CA ARG A 37 15.38 3.17 2.15
C ARG A 37 14.03 2.69 2.65
N GLN A 38 12.99 2.85 1.86
CA GLN A 38 11.67 2.37 2.22
C GLN A 38 11.58 0.85 2.26
N ARG A 39 12.14 0.15 1.26
CA ARG A 39 12.26 -1.31 1.31
C ARG A 39 13.08 -1.76 2.52
N ALA A 40 14.12 -1.01 2.90
CA ALA A 40 14.88 -1.30 4.13
C ALA A 40 14.05 -1.15 5.40
N TRP A 41 13.17 -0.14 5.49
CA TRP A 41 12.21 -0.04 6.60
C TRP A 41 11.19 -1.17 6.61
N LEU A 42 10.69 -1.57 5.44
CA LEU A 42 9.81 -2.74 5.31
C LEU A 42 10.52 -4.02 5.79
N ALA A 43 11.75 -4.27 5.34
CA ALA A 43 12.55 -5.40 5.80
C ALA A 43 12.73 -5.39 7.32
N MET A 44 12.97 -4.21 7.91
CA MET A 44 13.09 -4.06 9.36
C MET A 44 11.80 -4.42 10.11
N ALA A 45 10.62 -4.10 9.56
CA ALA A 45 9.33 -4.49 10.12
C ALA A 45 9.04 -5.99 9.94
N LEU A 46 9.45 -6.57 8.80
CA LEU A 46 9.28 -7.98 8.48
C LEU A 46 10.19 -8.90 9.30
N ALA A 47 11.44 -8.48 9.56
CA ALA A 47 12.39 -9.24 10.38
C ALA A 47 11.87 -9.49 11.81
N GLN A 48 10.91 -8.69 12.28
CA GLN A 48 10.22 -8.91 13.56
C GLN A 48 9.19 -10.05 13.52
N LYS A 49 9.02 -10.73 12.38
CA LYS A 49 8.04 -11.80 12.15
C LYS A 49 6.60 -11.36 12.49
N THR A 50 6.27 -10.12 12.14
CA THR A 50 4.95 -9.56 12.41
C THR A 50 3.89 -10.21 11.51
N PRO A 51 2.73 -10.62 12.04
CA PRO A 51 1.65 -11.19 11.22
C PRO A 51 0.83 -10.10 10.51
N ILE A 52 0.93 -8.85 10.96
CA ILE A 52 0.16 -7.70 10.48
C ILE A 52 1.11 -6.54 10.23
N LEU A 53 0.99 -5.92 9.06
CA LEU A 53 1.71 -4.73 8.67
C LEU A 53 0.73 -3.58 8.44
N LEU A 54 0.92 -2.49 9.17
CA LEU A 54 0.15 -1.26 9.06
C LEU A 54 1.05 -0.21 8.40
N LEU A 55 0.67 0.31 7.24
CA LEU A 55 1.41 1.37 6.59
C LEU A 55 0.52 2.58 6.31
N ASP A 56 0.97 3.72 6.80
CA ASP A 56 0.32 5.02 6.60
C ASP A 56 0.94 5.72 5.40
N GLU A 57 0.17 5.85 4.32
CA GLU A 57 0.57 6.45 3.03
C GLU A 57 1.99 6.10 2.58
N PRO A 58 2.34 4.81 2.44
CA PRO A 58 3.71 4.43 2.15
C PRO A 58 4.14 4.87 0.75
N THR A 59 3.24 5.18 -0.17
CA THR A 59 3.60 5.63 -1.52
C THR A 59 4.02 7.10 -1.61
N THR A 60 3.90 7.86 -0.51
CA THR A 60 4.22 9.29 -0.49
C THR A 60 5.71 9.55 -0.72
N TYR A 61 6.01 10.59 -1.53
CA TYR A 61 7.36 10.98 -1.97
C TYR A 61 8.08 9.99 -2.91
N LEU A 62 7.42 8.93 -3.37
CA LEU A 62 7.93 8.05 -4.42
C LEU A 62 7.43 8.49 -5.80
N ASP A 63 8.24 8.25 -6.83
CA ASP A 63 7.76 8.29 -8.22
C ASP A 63 6.87 7.08 -8.54
N ILE A 64 6.14 7.14 -9.65
CA ILE A 64 5.16 6.14 -10.05
C ILE A 64 5.76 4.73 -10.13
N ALA A 65 7.00 4.59 -10.62
CA ALA A 65 7.63 3.27 -10.75
C ALA A 65 7.89 2.66 -9.37
N HIS A 66 8.47 3.44 -8.45
CA HIS A 66 8.75 2.98 -7.09
C HIS A 66 7.47 2.72 -6.29
N GLN A 67 6.39 3.49 -6.52
CA GLN A 67 5.09 3.22 -5.90
C GLN A 67 4.55 1.85 -6.30
N LEU A 68 4.56 1.53 -7.60
CA LEU A 68 4.11 0.24 -8.11
C LEU A 68 4.97 -0.91 -7.60
N GLU A 69 6.30 -0.76 -7.60
CA GLU A 69 7.21 -1.76 -7.04
C GLU A 69 6.89 -2.10 -5.59
N LEU A 70 6.59 -1.08 -4.77
CA LEU A 70 6.25 -1.27 -3.37
C LEU A 70 4.90 -1.97 -3.21
N LEU A 71 3.87 -1.52 -3.93
CA LEU A 71 2.53 -2.11 -3.84
C LEU A 71 2.52 -3.55 -4.35
N ASP A 72 3.26 -3.86 -5.42
CA ASP A 72 3.47 -5.21 -5.93
C ASP A 72 4.18 -6.09 -4.89
N LEU A 73 5.21 -5.56 -4.21
CA LEU A 73 5.90 -6.26 -3.14
C LEU A 73 4.96 -6.56 -1.97
N LEU A 74 4.17 -5.58 -1.53
CA LEU A 74 3.20 -5.78 -0.45
C LEU A 74 2.16 -6.84 -0.84
N LYS A 75 1.65 -6.78 -2.07
CA LYS A 75 0.74 -7.81 -2.58
C LYS A 75 1.37 -9.20 -2.58
N GLU A 76 2.62 -9.31 -3.04
CA GLU A 76 3.38 -10.56 -3.00
C GLU A 76 3.54 -11.08 -1.57
N LEU A 77 3.81 -10.19 -0.62
CA LEU A 77 3.93 -10.51 0.80
C LEU A 77 2.61 -11.06 1.39
N ASN A 78 1.47 -10.47 1.02
CA ASN A 78 0.16 -10.95 1.42
C ASN A 78 -0.14 -12.33 0.79
N GLU A 79 -0.01 -12.46 -0.53
CA GLU A 79 -0.43 -13.67 -1.26
C GLU A 79 0.47 -14.89 -0.96
N LYS A 80 1.79 -14.69 -0.86
CA LYS A 80 2.74 -15.80 -0.67
C LYS A 80 2.99 -16.16 0.78
N TYR A 81 2.99 -15.18 1.68
CA TYR A 81 3.37 -15.38 3.07
C TYR A 81 2.20 -15.22 4.06
N GLY A 82 1.00 -14.90 3.57
CA GLY A 82 -0.19 -14.79 4.40
C GLY A 82 -0.18 -13.59 5.36
N LEU A 83 0.64 -12.58 5.08
CA LEU A 83 0.71 -11.37 5.89
C LEU A 83 -0.55 -10.53 5.73
N THR A 84 -1.15 -10.11 6.84
CA THR A 84 -2.24 -9.14 6.78
C THR A 84 -1.66 -7.75 6.58
N ILE A 85 -2.09 -7.06 5.52
CA ILE A 85 -1.56 -5.74 5.18
C ILE A 85 -2.72 -4.74 5.22
N ILE A 86 -2.54 -3.68 6.01
CA ILE A 86 -3.47 -2.58 6.12
C ILE A 86 -2.75 -1.34 5.59
N LEU A 87 -3.31 -0.79 4.50
CA LEU A 87 -2.77 0.36 3.79
C LEU A 87 -3.72 1.55 3.91
N VAL A 88 -3.18 2.70 4.31
CA VAL A 88 -3.85 3.99 4.10
C VAL A 88 -3.35 4.54 2.77
N LEU A 89 -4.26 4.74 1.82
CA LEU A 89 -3.96 5.25 0.47
C LEU A 89 -4.86 6.44 0.16
N HIS A 90 -4.28 7.46 -0.46
CA HIS A 90 -5.03 8.61 -0.98
C HIS A 90 -5.40 8.45 -2.47
N ASP A 91 -4.75 7.55 -3.20
CA ASP A 91 -5.05 7.26 -4.60
C ASP A 91 -6.09 6.14 -4.72
N LEU A 92 -7.25 6.48 -5.27
CA LEU A 92 -8.39 5.57 -5.43
C LEU A 92 -8.11 4.40 -6.38
N ASN A 93 -7.32 4.63 -7.44
CA ASN A 93 -6.97 3.57 -8.37
C ASN A 93 -5.99 2.58 -7.74
N GLN A 94 -5.03 3.06 -6.95
CA GLN A 94 -4.15 2.18 -6.16
C GLN A 94 -4.95 1.35 -5.18
N ALA A 95 -5.86 1.98 -4.42
CA ALA A 95 -6.74 1.27 -3.50
C ALA A 95 -7.58 0.20 -4.22
N ALA A 96 -8.18 0.54 -5.38
CA ALA A 96 -8.97 -0.38 -6.16
C ALA A 96 -8.18 -1.54 -6.81
N LEU A 97 -6.92 -1.30 -7.15
CA LEU A 97 -6.07 -2.28 -7.84
C LEU A 97 -5.45 -3.31 -6.88
N TYR A 98 -4.99 -2.83 -5.72
CA TYR A 98 -4.15 -3.57 -4.79
C TYR A 98 -4.87 -4.09 -3.55
N SER A 99 -6.05 -3.57 -3.21
CA SER A 99 -6.79 -4.02 -2.03
C SER A 99 -7.77 -5.12 -2.37
N ASP A 100 -7.83 -6.16 -1.55
CA ASP A 100 -8.93 -7.15 -1.57
C ASP A 100 -10.17 -6.60 -0.88
N HIS A 101 -9.98 -5.69 0.07
CA HIS A 101 -11.01 -5.11 0.92
C HIS A 101 -10.71 -3.63 1.18
N CYS A 102 -11.71 -2.76 1.04
CA CYS A 102 -11.61 -1.32 1.28
C CYS A 102 -12.50 -0.90 2.46
N ILE A 103 -12.02 0.09 3.21
CA ILE A 103 -12.75 0.77 4.27
C ILE A 103 -12.68 2.26 3.92
N VAL A 104 -13.83 2.88 3.66
CA VAL A 104 -13.93 4.30 3.35
C VAL A 104 -14.39 5.04 4.59
N CYS A 105 -13.62 6.03 5.00
CA CYS A 105 -13.85 6.84 6.18
C CYS A 105 -13.99 8.31 5.82
N GLU A 106 -14.90 9.01 6.49
CA GLU A 106 -15.09 10.46 6.40
C GLU A 106 -15.54 10.97 7.78
N ASP A 107 -14.96 12.09 8.22
CA ASP A 107 -15.25 12.72 9.51
C ASP A 107 -15.16 11.76 10.72
N GLY A 108 -14.20 10.84 10.68
CA GLY A 108 -13.97 9.85 11.73
C GLY A 108 -14.99 8.72 11.78
N ALA A 109 -15.91 8.64 10.81
CA ALA A 109 -16.90 7.58 10.69
C ALA A 109 -16.62 6.69 9.47
N ILE A 110 -16.87 5.40 9.61
CA ILE A 110 -16.85 4.45 8.50
C ILE A 110 -18.14 4.65 7.68
N LYS A 111 -17.97 4.93 6.39
CA LYS A 111 -19.09 5.14 5.46
C LYS A 111 -19.42 3.88 4.68
N GLN A 112 -18.40 3.16 4.23
CA GLN A 112 -18.58 1.95 3.42
C GLN A 112 -17.42 0.98 3.61
N VAL A 113 -17.73 -0.32 3.57
CA VAL A 113 -16.82 -1.43 3.86
C VAL A 113 -17.14 -2.57 2.90
N GLY A 114 -16.15 -3.08 2.17
CA GLY A 114 -16.35 -4.21 1.27
C GLY A 114 -15.24 -4.36 0.23
N PRO A 115 -15.41 -5.26 -0.76
CA PRO A 115 -14.49 -5.36 -1.89
C PRO A 115 -14.54 -4.07 -2.73
N PRO A 116 -13.43 -3.65 -3.37
CA PRO A 116 -13.36 -2.37 -4.07
C PRO A 116 -14.49 -2.11 -5.08
N LYS A 117 -14.96 -3.14 -5.79
CA LYS A 117 -16.05 -3.03 -6.77
C LYS A 117 -17.42 -2.72 -6.16
N GLU A 118 -17.63 -3.07 -4.90
CA GLU A 118 -18.88 -2.77 -4.16
C GLU A 118 -18.76 -1.47 -3.38
N VAL A 119 -17.54 -1.10 -2.98
CA VAL A 119 -17.27 0.14 -2.25
C VAL A 119 -17.30 1.34 -3.21
N PHE A 120 -16.46 1.32 -4.25
CA PHE A 120 -16.32 2.47 -5.13
C PHE A 120 -17.46 2.52 -6.14
N THR A 121 -18.46 3.35 -5.82
CA THR A 121 -19.60 3.69 -6.68
C THR A 121 -19.56 5.19 -7.02
N GLU A 122 -20.19 5.60 -8.12
CA GLU A 122 -20.27 7.02 -8.50
C GLU A 122 -20.86 7.87 -7.37
N ALA A 123 -21.91 7.37 -6.71
CA ALA A 123 -22.52 8.02 -5.55
C ALA A 123 -21.54 8.17 -4.38
N LEU A 124 -20.81 7.13 -4.00
CA LEU A 124 -19.82 7.22 -2.91
C LEU A 124 -18.70 8.22 -3.26
N LEU A 125 -18.23 8.22 -4.50
CA LEU A 125 -17.18 9.13 -4.97
C LEU A 125 -17.63 10.59 -4.92
N GLU A 126 -18.89 10.86 -5.26
CA GLU A 126 -19.47 12.20 -5.17
C GLU A 126 -19.72 12.62 -3.71
N GLU A 127 -20.30 11.74 -2.89
CA GLU A 127 -20.66 12.03 -1.50
C GLU A 127 -19.43 12.22 -0.61
N VAL A 128 -18.46 11.30 -0.67
CA VAL A 128 -17.33 11.24 0.28
C VAL A 128 -16.06 11.89 -0.26
N PHE A 129 -15.76 11.68 -1.54
CA PHE A 129 -14.53 12.20 -2.14
C PHE A 129 -14.76 13.55 -2.85
N HIS A 130 -16.02 13.96 -3.01
CA HIS A 130 -16.44 15.17 -3.70
C HIS A 130 -15.90 15.24 -5.13
N ILE A 131 -15.98 14.12 -5.84
CA ILE A 131 -15.60 14.00 -7.25
C ILE A 131 -16.71 13.32 -8.04
N SER A 132 -16.99 13.85 -9.24
CA SER A 132 -17.71 13.11 -10.27
C SER A 132 -16.70 12.28 -11.05
N ALA A 133 -16.96 10.99 -11.23
CA ALA A 133 -16.04 10.06 -11.87
C ALA A 133 -16.79 9.03 -12.70
N GLU A 134 -16.15 8.54 -13.75
CA GLU A 134 -16.62 7.39 -14.53
C GLU A 134 -15.92 6.12 -14.03
N LEU A 135 -16.71 5.07 -13.78
CA LEU A 135 -16.21 3.77 -13.37
C LEU A 135 -16.16 2.83 -14.58
N SER A 136 -15.00 2.25 -14.83
CA SER A 136 -14.83 1.27 -15.90
C SER A 136 -13.99 0.08 -15.42
N THR A 137 -14.02 -1.03 -16.17
CA THR A 137 -13.11 -2.15 -15.93
C THR A 137 -12.02 -2.16 -16.99
N ARG A 138 -10.76 -2.09 -16.57
CA ARG A 138 -9.58 -2.19 -17.45
C ARG A 138 -8.70 -3.34 -16.98
N ALA A 139 -8.33 -4.25 -17.90
CA ALA A 139 -7.58 -5.46 -17.58
C ALA A 139 -8.16 -6.28 -16.39
N GLY A 140 -9.50 -6.33 -16.28
CA GLY A 140 -10.21 -7.06 -15.21
C GLY A 140 -10.26 -6.35 -13.85
N LYS A 141 -9.64 -5.18 -13.74
CA LYS A 141 -9.57 -4.38 -12.51
C LYS A 141 -10.44 -3.12 -12.63
N LEU A 142 -10.93 -2.65 -11.49
CA LEU A 142 -11.70 -1.41 -11.43
C LEU A 142 -10.77 -0.23 -11.74
N SER A 143 -11.23 0.65 -12.62
CA SER A 143 -10.57 1.88 -13.00
C SER A 143 -11.53 3.04 -12.73
N ILE A 144 -11.06 4.00 -11.95
CA ILE A 144 -11.80 5.20 -11.56
C ILE A 144 -11.21 6.37 -12.34
N GLN A 145 -12.00 7.00 -13.21
CA GLN A 145 -11.59 8.16 -13.98
C GLN A 145 -12.29 9.41 -13.45
N PRO A 146 -11.61 10.27 -12.67
CA PRO A 146 -12.18 11.53 -12.23
C PRO A 146 -12.49 12.43 -13.43
N ILE A 147 -13.65 13.07 -13.40
CA ILE A 147 -14.15 14.01 -14.41
C ILE A 147 -14.07 15.44 -13.88
N ALA A 148 -14.64 15.69 -12.71
CA ALA A 148 -14.72 17.02 -12.10
C ALA A 148 -14.78 16.95 -10.57
N SER A 149 -14.39 18.05 -9.92
CA SER A 149 -14.60 18.25 -8.48
C SER A 149 -16.02 18.75 -8.22
N THR A 150 -16.73 18.14 -7.28
CA THR A 150 -18.07 18.57 -6.84
C THR A 150 -18.04 19.41 -5.56
N ARG A 151 -16.84 19.66 -4.99
CA ARG A 151 -16.66 20.43 -3.73
C ARG A 151 -17.27 21.83 -3.74
N PHE A 152 -17.33 22.48 -4.90
CA PHE A 152 -17.79 23.86 -5.05
C PHE A 152 -19.15 23.98 -5.75
N GLY A 153 -19.86 22.87 -5.95
CA GLY A 153 -21.13 22.82 -6.67
C GLY A 153 -20.97 22.92 -8.19
N ASN A 154 -21.75 22.14 -8.93
CA ASN A 154 -21.96 22.36 -10.36
C ASN A 154 -22.87 23.61 -10.49
N ASN A 155 -22.34 24.72 -11.01
CA ASN A 155 -23.17 25.82 -11.51
C ASN A 155 -24.04 25.34 -12.68
#